data_AF-A0A957L583-F1
#
_entry.id   AF-A0A957L583-F1
#
_cell.length_a   1.000
_cell.length_b   1.000
_cell.length_c   1.000
_cell.angle_alpha   90.00
_cell.angle_beta   90.00
_cell.angle_gamma   90.00
#
_symmetry.space_group_name_H-M   'P 1'
#
loop_
_entity.id
_entity.type
_entity.pdbx_description
1 polymer ?
#
loop_
_entity_poly.entity_id
_entity_poly.type
_entity_poly.pdbx_seq_one_letter_code
_entity_poly.pdbx_strand_id
1 'polypeptide(L)'
;MLTYFYRLWGIPRIAAKRLWAHKGMTLVTIFGLTVAIALFMTIPMFADGVNFRLLETRLETQTELRRRPPWAYLFTYIGPWHEPLQWSRVAATDDYMMATASHSLGLEPQTIVHHMETPLFRIFTAEETDYDASNDELGFMSFAATTDIEANIRIIDGRVPAPAGPDDPLEV
;
A
#
# COMPACT_ATOMS: atom_id res chain seq x y z
N MET A 1 47.29 -28.34 -0.41
CA MET A 1 45.95 -28.01 0.14
C MET A 1 45.64 -28.71 1.46
N LEU A 2 45.84 -30.03 1.59
CA LEU A 2 45.50 -30.79 2.81
C LEU A 2 46.18 -30.27 4.11
N THR A 3 47.44 -29.86 4.04
CA THR A 3 48.21 -29.32 5.19
C THR A 3 47.71 -27.96 5.68
N TYR A 4 47.13 -27.16 4.78
CA TYR A 4 46.49 -25.89 5.14
C TYR A 4 45.22 -26.14 5.94
N PHE A 5 44.44 -27.14 5.56
CA PHE A 5 43.21 -27.55 6.25
C PHE A 5 43.50 -28.05 7.68
N TYR A 6 44.54 -28.86 7.87
CA TYR A 6 44.95 -29.33 9.20
C TYR A 6 45.50 -28.21 10.09
N ARG A 7 46.23 -27.24 9.52
CA ARG A 7 46.68 -26.04 10.26
C ARG A 7 45.51 -25.15 10.65
N LEU A 8 44.53 -24.98 9.76
CA LEU A 8 43.32 -24.19 10.02
C LEU A 8 42.50 -24.78 11.16
N TRP A 9 42.47 -26.11 11.31
CA TRP A 9 41.78 -26.79 12.41
C TRP A 9 42.59 -26.88 13.70
N GLY A 10 43.93 -26.85 13.60
CA GLY A 10 44.82 -26.90 14.76
C GLY A 10 44.81 -25.63 15.60
N ILE A 11 44.74 -24.46 14.94
CA ILE A 11 44.73 -23.14 15.58
C ILE A 11 43.58 -22.95 16.58
N PRO A 12 42.29 -23.17 16.24
CA PRO A 12 41.19 -22.99 17.19
C PRO A 12 41.26 -23.98 18.35
N ARG A 13 41.78 -25.20 18.12
CA ARG A 13 41.92 -26.23 19.16
C ARG A 13 42.96 -25.85 20.22
N ILE A 14 44.09 -25.27 19.79
CA ILE A 14 45.13 -24.78 20.70
C ILE A 14 44.67 -23.51 21.41
N ALA A 15 43.98 -22.61 20.71
CA ALA A 15 43.39 -21.40 21.29
C ALA A 15 42.35 -21.71 22.38
N ALA A 16 41.48 -22.70 22.14
CA ALA A 16 40.48 -23.14 23.11
C ALA A 16 41.12 -23.72 24.39
N LYS A 17 42.16 -24.55 24.25
CA LYS A 17 42.94 -25.04 25.41
C LYS A 17 43.60 -23.90 26.19
N ARG A 18 44.14 -22.89 25.50
CA ARG A 18 44.74 -21.70 26.11
C ARG A 18 43.72 -20.84 26.86
N LEU A 19 42.52 -20.65 26.30
CA LEU A 19 41.40 -19.99 26.98
C LEU A 19 41.02 -20.71 28.28
N TRP A 20 40.98 -22.05 28.25
CA TRP A 20 40.65 -22.87 29.41
C TRP A 20 41.72 -22.88 30.50
N ALA A 21 42.99 -22.66 30.15
CA ALA A 21 44.09 -22.54 31.11
C ALA A 21 44.08 -21.19 31.85
N HIS A 22 43.55 -20.12 31.25
CA HIS A 22 43.52 -18.76 31.82
C HIS A 22 42.10 -18.24 32.07
N LYS A 23 41.28 -19.02 32.77
CA LYS A 23 39.83 -18.79 32.98
C LYS A 23 39.48 -17.39 33.50
N GLY A 24 40.26 -16.85 34.45
CA GLY A 24 39.98 -15.54 35.05
C GLY A 24 40.08 -14.38 34.05
N MET A 25 41.18 -14.29 33.31
CA MET A 25 41.36 -13.27 32.28
C MET A 25 40.33 -13.43 31.16
N THR A 26 40.07 -14.66 30.72
CA THR A 26 39.07 -14.95 29.70
C THR A 26 37.67 -14.48 30.09
N LEU A 27 37.25 -14.69 31.35
CA LEU A 27 35.95 -14.24 31.84
C LEU A 27 35.83 -12.72 31.81
N VAL A 28 36.84 -12.00 32.27
CA VAL A 28 36.84 -10.53 32.24
C VAL A 28 36.79 -10.00 30.81
N THR A 29 37.52 -10.63 29.88
CA THR A 29 37.48 -10.25 28.46
C THR A 29 36.12 -10.51 27.82
N ILE A 30 35.49 -11.66 28.09
CA ILE A 30 34.15 -11.97 27.57
C ILE A 30 33.12 -10.99 28.14
N PHE A 31 33.20 -10.69 29.44
CA PHE A 31 32.32 -9.73 30.08
C PHE A 31 32.47 -8.33 29.47
N GLY A 32 33.70 -7.82 29.36
CA GLY A 32 33.97 -6.52 28.75
C GLY A 32 33.52 -6.45 27.29
N LEU A 33 33.75 -7.50 26.52
CA LEU A 33 33.27 -7.60 25.13
C LEU A 33 31.74 -7.62 25.05
N THR A 34 31.08 -8.35 25.96
CA THR A 34 29.61 -8.43 26.01
C THR A 34 29.01 -7.06 26.32
N VAL A 35 29.55 -6.37 27.32
CA VAL A 35 29.13 -5.02 27.70
C VAL A 35 29.35 -4.04 26.55
N ALA A 36 30.49 -4.11 25.86
CA ALA A 36 30.76 -3.27 24.70
C ALA A 36 29.74 -3.51 23.56
N ILE A 37 29.43 -4.77 23.24
CA ILE A 37 28.42 -5.12 22.22
C ILE A 37 27.02 -4.65 22.64
N ALA A 38 26.64 -4.84 23.91
CA ALA A 38 25.35 -4.42 24.44
C ALA A 38 25.17 -2.91 24.34
N LEU A 39 26.19 -2.14 24.72
CA LEU A 39 26.21 -0.68 24.57
C LEU A 39 26.07 -0.27 23.10
N PHE A 40 26.77 -0.95 22.20
CA PHE A 40 26.70 -0.65 20.77
C PHE A 40 25.32 -0.96 20.18
N MET A 41 24.67 -2.05 20.62
CA MET A 41 23.34 -2.45 20.15
C MET A 41 22.19 -1.65 20.77
N THR A 42 22.41 -1.01 21.91
CA THR A 42 21.37 -0.18 22.57
C THR A 42 20.84 0.91 21.64
N ILE A 43 21.71 1.57 20.88
CA ILE A 43 21.33 2.68 19.98
C ILE A 43 20.40 2.21 18.84
N PRO A 44 20.80 1.25 17.97
CA PRO A 44 19.93 0.79 16.90
C PRO A 44 18.65 0.14 17.45
N MET A 45 18.74 -0.64 18.54
CA MET A 45 17.56 -1.29 19.12
C MET A 45 16.55 -0.29 19.68
N PHE A 46 17.02 0.80 20.31
CA PHE A 46 16.15 1.88 20.75
C PHE A 46 15.54 2.64 19.57
N ALA A 47 16.35 2.93 18.55
CA ALA A 47 15.88 3.62 17.35
C ALA A 47 14.78 2.81 16.64
N ASP A 48 14.98 1.52 16.45
CA ASP A 48 14.00 0.64 15.80
C ASP A 48 12.68 0.60 16.60
N GLY A 49 12.76 0.46 17.92
CA GLY A 49 11.57 0.43 18.79
C GLY A 49 10.78 1.74 18.79
N VAL A 50 11.47 2.89 18.83
CA VAL A 50 10.82 4.20 18.79
C VAL A 50 10.24 4.49 17.41
N ASN A 51 10.97 4.17 16.34
CA ASN A 51 10.49 4.38 14.97
C ASN A 51 9.23 3.57 14.69
N PHE A 52 9.18 2.31 15.12
CA PHE A 52 8.00 1.46 14.95
C PHE A 52 6.78 2.04 15.68
N ARG A 53 6.94 2.39 16.96
CA ARG A 53 5.84 3.01 17.74
C ARG A 53 5.39 4.34 17.16
N LEU A 54 6.35 5.17 16.73
CA LEU A 54 6.04 6.46 16.12
C LEU A 54 5.27 6.28 14.81
N LEU A 55 5.64 5.30 13.98
CA LEU A 55 4.93 4.96 12.76
C LEU A 55 3.51 4.50 13.09
N GLU A 56 3.35 3.56 14.02
CA GLU A 56 2.06 3.04 14.46
C GLU A 56 1.13 4.17 14.95
N THR A 57 1.59 5.00 15.88
CA THR A 57 0.81 6.14 16.40
C THR A 57 0.43 7.13 15.29
N ARG A 58 1.33 7.39 14.33
CA ARG A 58 1.02 8.28 13.20
C ARG A 58 -0.02 7.68 12.27
N LEU A 59 0.04 6.37 12.00
CA LEU A 59 -0.92 5.67 11.16
C LEU A 59 -2.30 5.59 11.84
N GLU A 60 -2.36 5.36 13.15
CA GLU A 60 -3.61 5.41 13.93
C GLU A 60 -4.23 6.81 13.93
N THR A 61 -3.44 7.85 14.19
CA THR A 61 -3.92 9.24 14.15
C THR A 61 -4.45 9.60 12.75
N GLN A 62 -3.77 9.16 11.69
CA GLN A 62 -4.27 9.36 10.32
C GLN A 62 -5.52 8.53 10.02
N THR A 63 -5.66 7.35 10.62
CA THR A 63 -6.85 6.50 10.50
C THR A 63 -8.06 7.22 11.06
N GLU A 64 -7.95 7.82 12.24
CA GLU A 64 -9.04 8.59 12.85
C GLU A 64 -9.45 9.80 12.00
N LEU A 65 -8.47 10.52 11.44
CA LEU A 65 -8.72 11.71 10.63
C LEU A 65 -9.27 11.40 9.23
N ARG A 66 -8.79 10.32 8.59
CA ARG A 66 -9.12 9.98 7.20
C ARG A 66 -10.07 8.79 7.04
N ARG A 67 -10.53 8.20 8.15
CA ARG A 67 -11.35 6.96 8.18
C ARG A 67 -10.79 5.86 7.28
N ARG A 68 -9.46 5.74 7.24
CA ARG A 68 -8.75 4.80 6.37
C ARG A 68 -7.90 3.88 7.23
N PRO A 69 -7.91 2.54 7.02
CA PRO A 69 -7.12 1.63 7.82
C PRO A 69 -5.63 2.03 7.85
N PRO A 70 -4.92 1.81 8.98
CA PRO A 70 -3.54 2.26 9.17
C PRO A 70 -2.56 1.60 8.18
N TRP A 71 -2.92 0.43 7.64
CA TRP A 71 -2.11 -0.34 6.70
C TRP A 71 -2.74 -0.42 5.30
N ALA A 72 -3.34 0.67 4.83
CA ALA A 72 -3.94 0.71 3.51
C ALA A 72 -2.94 1.21 2.45
N TYR A 73 -2.74 0.42 1.40
CA TYR A 73 -1.96 0.80 0.22
C TYR A 73 -2.87 1.47 -0.81
N LEU A 74 -2.45 2.60 -1.39
CA LEU A 74 -3.16 3.27 -2.49
C LEU A 74 -2.29 3.21 -3.73
N PHE A 75 -2.80 2.59 -4.78
CA PHE A 75 -2.25 2.68 -6.11
C PHE A 75 -3.18 3.56 -6.92
N THR A 76 -2.68 4.70 -7.39
CA THR A 76 -3.47 5.65 -8.15
C THR A 76 -2.76 5.99 -9.44
N TYR A 77 -3.51 6.00 -10.53
CA TYR A 77 -3.09 6.61 -11.78
C TYR A 77 -3.86 7.91 -11.92
N ILE A 78 -3.15 9.04 -11.94
CA ILE A 78 -3.76 10.35 -12.11
C ILE A 78 -3.35 10.83 -13.50
N GLY A 79 -4.33 10.84 -14.41
CA GLY A 79 -4.16 11.23 -15.80
C GLY A 79 -3.82 12.69 -16.14
N PRO A 80 -3.81 13.74 -15.28
CA PRO A 80 -3.63 15.13 -15.70
C PRO A 80 -2.33 15.45 -16.47
N TRP A 81 -1.34 14.55 -16.43
CA TRP A 81 -0.07 14.69 -17.14
C TRP A 81 -0.02 13.92 -18.48
N HIS A 82 -1.05 13.12 -18.78
CA HIS A 82 -1.18 12.28 -19.97
C HIS A 82 -2.61 12.33 -20.54
N GLU A 83 -2.84 11.85 -21.75
CA GLU A 83 -4.20 11.72 -22.29
C GLU A 83 -5.01 10.69 -21.45
N PRO A 84 -6.34 10.88 -21.25
CA PRO A 84 -7.17 9.89 -20.59
C PRO A 84 -6.98 8.50 -21.20
N LEU A 85 -6.72 7.50 -20.36
CA LEU A 85 -6.54 6.14 -20.85
C LEU A 85 -7.89 5.51 -21.17
N GLN A 86 -8.00 4.98 -22.38
CA GLN A 86 -9.14 4.16 -22.76
C GLN A 86 -9.16 2.86 -21.94
N TRP A 87 -10.37 2.36 -21.62
CA TRP A 87 -10.56 1.13 -20.84
C TRP A 87 -9.75 -0.05 -21.37
N SER A 88 -9.68 -0.20 -22.69
CA SER A 88 -8.91 -1.26 -23.36
C SER A 88 -7.41 -1.28 -23.03
N ARG A 89 -6.83 -0.15 -22.60
CA ARG A 89 -5.42 -0.07 -22.17
C ARG A 89 -5.22 -0.37 -20.68
N VAL A 90 -6.27 -0.26 -19.87
CA VAL A 90 -6.19 -0.39 -18.41
C VAL A 90 -6.73 -1.72 -17.93
N ALA A 91 -7.67 -2.34 -18.65
CA ALA A 91 -8.35 -3.57 -18.26
C ALA A 91 -7.39 -4.69 -17.79
N ALA A 92 -6.33 -4.96 -18.55
CA ALA A 92 -5.36 -6.01 -18.16
C ALA A 92 -4.59 -5.67 -16.86
N THR A 93 -4.33 -4.38 -16.62
CA THR A 93 -3.70 -3.92 -15.37
C THR A 93 -4.69 -3.99 -14.22
N ASP A 94 -5.94 -3.60 -14.46
CA ASP A 94 -7.00 -3.69 -13.47
C ASP A 94 -7.24 -5.13 -13.00
N ASP A 95 -7.38 -6.06 -13.95
CA ASP A 95 -7.50 -7.50 -13.68
C ASP A 95 -6.31 -8.02 -12.85
N TYR A 96 -5.09 -7.61 -13.20
CA TYR A 96 -3.90 -7.97 -12.44
C TYR A 96 -3.96 -7.42 -11.01
N MET A 97 -4.34 -6.15 -10.85
CA MET A 97 -4.43 -5.50 -9.54
C MET A 97 -5.51 -6.12 -8.65
N MET A 98 -6.65 -6.49 -9.23
CA MET A 98 -7.78 -7.12 -8.52
C MET A 98 -7.51 -8.59 -8.17
N ALA A 99 -6.85 -9.36 -9.04
CA ALA A 99 -6.73 -10.81 -8.87
C ALA A 99 -5.39 -11.28 -8.28
N THR A 100 -4.28 -10.65 -8.65
CA THR A 100 -2.94 -11.23 -8.45
C THR A 100 -1.97 -10.33 -7.70
N ALA A 101 -2.13 -9.00 -7.77
CA ALA A 101 -1.14 -8.07 -7.23
C ALA A 101 -0.88 -8.24 -5.74
N SER A 102 -1.91 -8.52 -4.93
CA SER A 102 -1.75 -8.79 -3.50
C SER A 102 -0.84 -9.99 -3.24
N HIS A 103 -1.06 -11.10 -3.93
CA HIS A 103 -0.25 -12.30 -3.83
C HIS A 103 1.19 -12.07 -4.30
N SER A 104 1.39 -11.36 -5.41
CA SER A 104 2.73 -10.99 -5.91
C SER A 104 3.52 -10.13 -4.92
N LEU A 105 2.82 -9.29 -4.14
CA LEU A 105 3.41 -8.43 -3.12
C LEU A 105 3.56 -9.14 -1.76
N GLY A 106 3.11 -10.39 -1.63
CA GLY A 106 3.11 -11.12 -0.36
C GLY A 106 2.16 -10.52 0.68
N LEU A 107 1.09 -9.86 0.23
CA LEU A 107 0.09 -9.21 1.07
C LEU A 107 -1.17 -10.10 1.15
N GLU A 108 -1.75 -10.19 2.34
CA GLU A 108 -3.06 -10.81 2.56
C GLU A 108 -4.09 -9.68 2.77
N PRO A 109 -4.80 -9.25 1.70
CA PRO A 109 -5.67 -8.09 1.77
C PRO A 109 -6.95 -8.45 2.52
N GLN A 110 -7.33 -7.62 3.49
CA GLN A 110 -8.64 -7.72 4.16
C GLN A 110 -9.76 -7.12 3.32
N THR A 111 -9.44 -6.09 2.53
CA THR A 111 -10.39 -5.40 1.65
C THR A 111 -9.63 -4.88 0.44
N ILE A 112 -10.20 -5.11 -0.75
CA ILE A 112 -9.73 -4.54 -2.01
C ILE A 112 -10.81 -3.58 -2.48
N VAL A 113 -10.45 -2.31 -2.65
CA VAL A 113 -11.36 -1.28 -3.14
C VAL A 113 -10.85 -0.82 -4.50
N HIS A 114 -11.74 -0.89 -5.48
CA HIS A 114 -11.52 -0.35 -6.80
C HIS A 114 -12.25 0.98 -6.95
N HIS A 115 -11.62 1.96 -7.58
CA HIS A 115 -12.23 3.23 -7.94
C HIS A 115 -11.78 3.64 -9.34
N MET A 116 -12.73 3.94 -10.20
CA MET A 116 -12.49 4.49 -11.52
C MET A 116 -13.36 5.72 -11.73
N GLU A 117 -12.81 6.72 -12.38
CA GLU A 117 -13.50 7.96 -12.71
C GLU A 117 -13.18 8.37 -14.15
N THR A 118 -14.20 8.78 -14.89
CA THR A 118 -14.07 9.32 -16.24
C THR A 118 -13.65 10.80 -16.20
N PRO A 119 -13.10 11.35 -17.30
CA PRO A 119 -13.04 12.79 -17.44
C PRO A 119 -14.45 13.42 -17.40
N LEU A 120 -14.49 14.74 -17.23
CA LEU A 120 -15.71 15.53 -17.33
C LEU A 120 -16.28 15.45 -18.74
N PHE A 121 -17.50 14.95 -18.87
CA PHE A 121 -18.30 14.97 -20.09
C PHE A 121 -19.25 16.16 -20.09
N ARG A 122 -19.53 16.69 -21.27
CA ARG A 122 -20.61 17.66 -21.49
C ARG A 122 -21.93 16.91 -21.64
N ILE A 123 -22.94 17.37 -20.92
CA ILE A 123 -24.29 16.81 -20.98
C ILE A 123 -25.15 17.68 -21.87
N PHE A 124 -25.91 17.03 -22.74
CA PHE A 124 -26.90 17.64 -23.62
C PHE A 124 -28.28 17.02 -23.35
N THR A 125 -29.35 17.71 -23.73
CA THR A 125 -30.71 17.18 -23.67
C THR A 125 -30.90 16.06 -24.69
N ALA A 126 -31.70 15.04 -24.36
CA ALA A 126 -31.96 13.91 -25.25
C ALA A 126 -32.91 14.27 -26.41
N GLU A 127 -33.77 15.28 -26.22
CA GLU A 127 -34.74 15.75 -27.21
C GLU A 127 -34.47 17.21 -27.61
N GLU A 128 -34.97 17.60 -28.78
CA GLU A 128 -35.02 18.98 -29.26
C GLU A 128 -35.96 19.76 -28.32
N THR A 129 -35.41 20.71 -27.57
CA THR A 129 -36.19 21.54 -26.66
C THR A 129 -36.86 22.67 -27.43
N ASP A 130 -38.01 23.16 -26.96
CA ASP A 130 -38.71 24.35 -27.50
C ASP A 130 -37.90 25.66 -27.37
N TYR A 131 -36.65 25.57 -26.89
CA TYR A 131 -35.72 26.68 -26.79
C TYR A 131 -34.88 26.73 -28.07
N ASP A 132 -34.89 27.89 -28.74
CA ASP A 132 -34.20 28.19 -30.02
C ASP A 132 -32.65 28.15 -29.95
N ALA A 133 -32.10 27.50 -28.92
CA ALA A 133 -30.69 27.31 -28.68
C ALA A 133 -30.33 25.85 -28.97
N SER A 134 -29.94 25.57 -30.21
CA SER A 134 -29.49 24.26 -30.72
C SER A 134 -28.26 23.64 -30.00
N ASN A 135 -27.91 24.09 -28.79
CA ASN A 135 -26.66 23.74 -28.12
C ASN A 135 -26.66 24.06 -26.60
N ASP A 136 -27.81 24.02 -25.92
CA ASP A 136 -27.85 24.27 -24.47
C ASP A 136 -27.26 23.10 -23.68
N GLU A 137 -25.94 23.17 -23.49
CA GLU A 137 -25.16 22.34 -22.59
C GLU A 137 -25.75 22.43 -21.17
N LEU A 138 -26.27 21.32 -20.65
CA LEU A 138 -26.84 21.24 -19.30
C LEU A 138 -25.75 21.36 -18.22
N GLY A 139 -24.51 21.04 -18.58
CA GLY A 139 -23.33 21.20 -17.74
C GLY A 139 -22.32 20.09 -17.97
N PHE A 140 -21.40 19.95 -16.99
CA PHE A 140 -20.37 18.93 -17.00
C PHE A 140 -20.62 17.90 -15.90
N MET A 141 -20.37 16.62 -16.20
CA MET A 141 -20.46 15.52 -15.23
C MET A 141 -19.34 14.51 -15.46
N SER A 142 -18.77 13.99 -14.39
CA SER A 142 -17.94 12.78 -14.42
C SER A 142 -18.74 11.58 -13.92
N PHE A 143 -18.41 10.40 -14.44
CA PHE A 143 -18.96 9.14 -13.97
C PHE A 143 -17.88 8.40 -13.22
N ALA A 144 -18.22 7.88 -12.04
CA ALA A 144 -17.30 7.10 -11.24
C ALA A 144 -17.94 5.79 -10.77
N ALA A 145 -17.15 4.72 -10.78
CA ALA A 145 -17.50 3.42 -10.24
C ALA A 145 -16.58 3.12 -9.04
N THR A 146 -17.17 2.71 -7.92
CA THR A 146 -16.42 2.34 -6.71
C THR A 146 -16.97 1.05 -6.13
N THR A 147 -16.09 0.15 -5.69
CA THR A 147 -16.48 -1.08 -4.99
C THR A 147 -17.35 -0.77 -3.76
N ASP A 148 -18.43 -1.52 -3.59
CA ASP A 148 -19.35 -1.45 -2.45
C ASP A 148 -19.91 -0.05 -2.14
N ILE A 149 -20.01 0.83 -3.13
CA ILE A 149 -20.51 2.20 -2.93
C ILE A 149 -21.93 2.20 -2.34
N GLU A 150 -22.80 1.32 -2.82
CA GLU A 150 -24.20 1.21 -2.36
C GLU A 150 -24.32 0.92 -0.86
N ALA A 151 -23.43 0.09 -0.31
CA ALA A 151 -23.40 -0.24 1.11
C ALA A 151 -22.82 0.90 1.98
N ASN A 152 -22.14 1.86 1.36
CA ASN A 152 -21.40 2.93 2.04
C ASN A 152 -21.97 4.34 1.79
N ILE A 153 -23.07 4.46 1.06
CA ILE A 153 -23.77 5.73 0.84
C ILE A 153 -25.06 5.82 1.65
N ARG A 154 -25.47 7.07 1.93
CA ARG A 154 -26.79 7.37 2.47
C ARG A 154 -27.45 8.40 1.58
N ILE A 155 -28.56 8.00 0.97
CA ILE A 155 -29.40 8.88 0.15
C ILE A 155 -30.17 9.81 1.09
N ILE A 156 -29.95 11.12 0.94
CA ILE A 156 -30.64 12.15 1.72
C ILE A 156 -31.98 12.49 1.07
N ASP A 157 -31.99 12.53 -0.26
CA ASP A 157 -33.17 12.80 -1.08
C ASP A 157 -33.09 12.01 -2.40
N GLY A 158 -34.23 11.63 -2.96
CA GLY A 158 -34.33 10.83 -4.18
C GLY A 158 -34.25 9.30 -3.97
N ARG A 159 -33.92 8.58 -5.06
CA ARG A 159 -33.82 7.11 -5.12
C ARG A 159 -32.64 6.70 -5.99
N VAL A 160 -32.14 5.48 -5.81
CA VAL A 160 -31.16 4.89 -6.73
C VAL A 160 -31.79 4.76 -8.12
N PRO A 161 -31.10 5.18 -9.20
CA PRO A 161 -31.62 5.03 -10.55
C PRO A 161 -31.86 3.57 -10.91
N ALA A 162 -32.85 3.32 -11.77
CA ALA A 162 -33.12 1.98 -12.27
C ALA A 162 -31.94 1.47 -13.12
N PRO A 163 -31.68 0.14 -13.16
CA PRO A 163 -30.67 -0.42 -14.04
C PRO A 163 -30.99 -0.08 -15.49
N ALA A 164 -30.08 0.61 -16.17
CA ALA A 164 -30.18 0.93 -17.61
C ALA A 164 -29.19 0.05 -18.39
N GLY A 165 -29.57 -0.36 -19.62
CA GLY A 165 -28.67 -1.02 -20.55
C GLY A 165 -27.59 -0.08 -21.11
N PRO A 166 -26.58 -0.61 -21.82
CA PRO A 166 -25.46 0.19 -22.34
C PRO A 166 -25.87 1.34 -23.28
N ASP A 167 -26.99 1.18 -23.98
CA ASP A 167 -27.52 2.12 -24.96
C ASP A 167 -28.82 2.81 -24.48
N ASP A 168 -29.28 2.51 -23.26
CA ASP A 168 -30.49 3.10 -22.70
C ASP A 168 -30.16 4.42 -22.01
N PRO A 169 -31.06 5.42 -22.07
CA PRO A 169 -30.88 6.66 -21.33
C PRO A 169 -30.83 6.37 -19.82
N LEU A 170 -29.82 6.93 -19.16
CA LEU A 170 -29.65 6.79 -17.72
C LEU A 170 -30.65 7.72 -17.00
N GLU A 171 -31.40 7.19 -16.03
CA GLU A 171 -32.15 8.04 -15.10
C GLU A 171 -31.15 8.78 -14.19
N VAL A 172 -31.26 10.11 -14.12
CA VAL A 172 -30.47 11.00 -13.24
C VAL A 172 -31.36 11.71 -12.24
#